data_AF-A0A934YC05-F1
#
_entry.id   AF-A0A934YC05-F1
#
_cell.length_a   1.000
_cell.length_b   1.000
_cell.length_c   1.000
_cell.angle_alpha   90.00
_cell.angle_beta   90.00
_cell.angle_gamma   90.00
#
_symmetry.space_group_name_H-M   'P 1'
#
loop_
_entity.id
_entity.type
_entity.pdbx_description
1 polymer ?
#
loop_
_entity_poly.entity_id
_entity_poly.type
_entity_poly.pdbx_seq_one_letter_code
_entity_poly.pdbx_strand_id
1 'polypeptide(L)'
;MPYASRAVARPVRLARIALALGTSAALGLVVGCSSTPDAPAGPKYPTEDAFCAARADAECAVSDLCTVKKDACITKRKDFCKSSAFASSALGLSYNPDGADQCILQLSTAYKADKALIKAEELALLEAACLKVFSGKVEKNKACTATAQCVGTLICDKGFCADAVQKAPDTPCGNPGESCVPGYLCTGEGVKTCVKLKALGELCVGFDTCETSLLCNGTCKKKLEIGDTCVSSRDCASNLCEDTLKKCVVGLTFATGADSCKKYGGT
;
A
#
# COMPACT_ATOMS: atom_id res chain seq x y z
N MET A 1 9.74 11.12 0.19
CA MET A 1 9.49 9.67 -0.03
C MET A 1 9.77 8.93 1.28
N PRO A 2 8.78 8.72 2.15
CA PRO A 2 9.02 7.94 3.36
C PRO A 2 8.65 6.48 3.08
N TYR A 3 9.61 5.61 3.37
CA TYR A 3 9.46 4.18 3.62
C TYR A 3 8.72 3.36 2.55
N ALA A 4 9.49 2.83 1.60
CA ALA A 4 9.22 1.52 1.04
C ALA A 4 9.38 0.47 2.16
N SER A 5 8.41 0.42 3.07
CA SER A 5 8.22 -0.73 3.93
C SER A 5 7.86 -1.87 3.00
N ARG A 6 8.64 -2.96 3.02
CA ARG A 6 8.27 -4.20 2.32
C ARG A 6 6.96 -4.68 2.93
N ALA A 7 5.84 -4.25 2.36
CA ALA A 7 4.53 -4.74 2.71
C ALA A 7 4.52 -6.23 2.36
N VAL A 8 4.59 -7.08 3.38
CA VAL A 8 4.26 -8.49 3.25
C VAL A 8 2.79 -8.53 2.86
N ALA A 9 2.54 -8.67 1.56
CA ALA A 9 1.20 -8.77 1.00
C ALA A 9 0.48 -9.95 1.67
N ARG A 10 -0.49 -9.67 2.54
CA ARG A 10 -1.41 -10.68 3.05
C ARG A 10 -2.32 -11.08 1.88
N PRO A 11 -2.48 -12.38 1.55
CA PRO A 11 -3.47 -12.81 0.58
C PRO A 11 -4.88 -12.53 1.14
N VAL A 12 -5.57 -11.56 0.57
CA VAL A 12 -7.00 -11.33 0.82
C VAL A 12 -7.75 -12.51 0.20
N ARG A 13 -8.31 -13.39 1.04
CA ARG A 13 -9.22 -14.44 0.59
C ARG A 13 -10.53 -13.78 0.12
N LEU A 14 -10.75 -13.72 -1.19
CA LEU A 14 -12.07 -13.40 -1.75
C LEU A 14 -13.05 -14.52 -1.37
N ALA A 15 -13.96 -14.24 -0.46
CA ALA A 15 -15.14 -15.05 -0.23
C ALA A 15 -16.05 -14.95 -1.46
N ARG A 16 -16.29 -16.08 -2.12
CA ARG A 16 -17.25 -16.20 -3.23
C ARG A 16 -18.66 -16.02 -2.66
N ILE A 17 -19.27 -14.85 -2.88
CA ILE A 17 -20.70 -14.67 -2.69
C ILE A 17 -21.38 -15.18 -3.96
N ALA A 18 -22.02 -16.35 -3.86
CA ALA A 18 -22.91 -16.87 -4.88
C ALA A 18 -24.23 -16.11 -4.80
N LEU A 19 -24.50 -15.22 -5.76
CA LEU A 19 -25.81 -14.62 -5.95
C LEU A 19 -26.69 -15.58 -6.76
N ALA A 20 -27.83 -15.96 -6.18
CA ALA A 20 -28.88 -16.72 -6.83
C ALA A 20 -29.57 -15.86 -7.90
N LEU A 21 -29.65 -16.37 -9.12
CA LEU A 21 -30.45 -15.83 -10.24
C LEU A 21 -31.80 -16.53 -10.27
N GLY A 22 -32.88 -15.76 -10.17
CA GLY A 22 -34.25 -16.25 -10.34
C GLY A 22 -35.16 -15.18 -10.93
N THR A 23 -35.66 -15.45 -12.14
CA THR A 23 -36.84 -14.86 -12.82
C THR A 23 -36.70 -13.39 -13.29
N SER A 24 -37.13 -12.91 -14.45
CA SER A 24 -38.21 -13.32 -15.36
C SER A 24 -37.94 -12.83 -16.80
N ALA A 25 -38.49 -13.53 -17.79
CA ALA A 25 -38.58 -13.11 -19.17
C ALA A 25 -39.68 -12.05 -19.37
N ALA A 26 -39.41 -11.01 -20.16
CA ALA A 26 -40.43 -10.20 -20.81
C ALA A 26 -39.88 -9.71 -22.17
N LEU A 27 -40.53 -10.16 -23.24
CA LEU A 27 -40.35 -9.65 -24.60
C LEU A 27 -40.88 -8.22 -24.71
N GLY A 28 -40.10 -7.33 -25.30
CA GLY A 28 -40.52 -6.00 -25.73
C GLY A 28 -39.67 -5.55 -26.92
N LEU A 29 -40.28 -5.60 -28.11
CA LEU A 29 -39.76 -5.03 -29.36
C LEU A 29 -39.71 -3.50 -29.25
N VAL A 30 -38.53 -2.90 -29.43
CA VAL A 30 -38.38 -1.47 -29.77
C VAL A 30 -37.47 -1.36 -30.99
N VAL A 31 -37.98 -0.62 -31.98
CA VAL A 31 -37.39 -0.32 -33.28
C VAL A 31 -36.42 0.86 -33.15
N GLY A 32 -35.21 0.72 -33.70
CA GLY A 32 -34.44 1.79 -34.34
C GLY A 32 -33.73 2.84 -33.47
N CYS A 33 -32.43 2.67 -33.26
CA CYS A 33 -31.40 3.66 -33.60
C CYS A 33 -30.03 2.98 -33.56
N SER A 34 -29.19 3.22 -34.56
CA SER A 34 -27.84 2.67 -34.69
C SER A 34 -26.94 3.11 -33.53
N SER A 35 -26.90 2.34 -32.45
CA SER A 35 -25.82 2.40 -31.47
C SER A 35 -24.68 1.55 -32.02
N THR A 36 -23.71 2.20 -32.68
CA THR A 36 -22.34 1.69 -32.66
C THR A 36 -22.04 1.24 -31.23
N PRO A 37 -21.51 0.02 -30.99
CA PRO A 37 -21.16 -0.41 -29.64
C PRO A 37 -20.28 0.68 -29.04
N ASP A 38 -20.73 1.30 -27.95
CA ASP A 38 -19.98 2.33 -27.25
C ASP A 38 -18.56 1.83 -27.08
N ALA A 39 -17.60 2.51 -27.73
CA ALA A 39 -16.20 2.23 -27.46
C ALA A 39 -16.03 2.29 -25.94
N PRO A 40 -15.35 1.30 -25.32
CA PRO A 40 -15.23 1.27 -23.87
C PRO A 40 -14.72 2.63 -23.41
N ALA A 41 -15.48 3.27 -22.52
CA ALA A 41 -15.10 4.57 -21.99
C ALA A 41 -13.66 4.46 -21.49
N GLY A 42 -12.78 5.34 -21.99
CA GLY A 42 -11.38 5.34 -21.61
C GLY A 42 -11.20 5.42 -20.09
N PRO A 43 -9.97 5.21 -19.58
CA PRO A 43 -9.75 5.23 -18.14
C PRO A 43 -10.21 6.54 -17.52
N LYS A 44 -10.92 6.45 -16.38
CA LYS A 44 -11.51 7.60 -15.65
C LYS A 44 -10.49 8.69 -15.33
N TYR A 45 -9.24 8.29 -15.06
CA TYR A 45 -8.11 9.18 -14.82
C TYR A 45 -7.04 8.93 -15.89
N PRO A 46 -7.17 9.53 -17.09
CA PRO A 46 -6.30 9.19 -18.22
C PRO A 46 -4.89 9.79 -18.10
N THR A 47 -4.70 10.79 -17.24
CA THR A 47 -3.43 11.50 -17.08
C THR A 47 -3.01 11.60 -15.62
N GLU A 48 -1.71 11.78 -15.39
CA GLU A 48 -1.14 12.05 -14.08
C GLU A 48 -1.78 13.28 -13.41
N ASP A 49 -2.02 14.37 -14.15
CA ASP A 49 -2.63 15.58 -13.57
C ASP A 49 -4.07 15.33 -13.12
N ALA A 50 -4.85 14.56 -13.89
CA ALA A 50 -6.21 14.16 -13.52
C ALA A 50 -6.21 13.27 -12.27
N PHE A 51 -5.28 12.32 -12.18
CA PHE A 51 -5.09 11.52 -10.97
C PHE A 51 -4.71 12.37 -9.77
N CYS A 52 -3.71 13.26 -9.91
CA CYS A 52 -3.27 14.10 -8.80
C CYS A 52 -4.34 15.09 -8.34
N ALA A 53 -5.19 15.59 -9.24
CA ALA A 53 -6.35 16.39 -8.87
C ALA A 53 -7.39 15.57 -8.09
N ALA A 54 -7.75 14.38 -8.56
CA ALA A 54 -8.70 13.50 -7.88
C ALA A 54 -8.19 13.01 -6.52
N ARG A 55 -6.89 12.70 -6.44
CA ARG A 55 -6.23 12.31 -5.19
C ARG A 55 -6.27 13.45 -4.18
N ALA A 56 -5.96 14.66 -4.61
CA ALA A 56 -5.99 15.84 -3.75
C ALA A 56 -7.41 16.11 -3.23
N ASP A 57 -8.44 16.03 -4.07
CA ASP A 57 -9.83 16.20 -3.63
C ASP A 57 -10.25 15.12 -2.61
N ALA A 58 -9.94 13.85 -2.89
CA ALA A 58 -10.24 12.74 -1.97
C ALA A 58 -9.53 12.90 -0.62
N GLU A 59 -8.23 13.18 -0.63
CA GLU A 59 -7.44 13.39 0.58
C GLU A 59 -7.93 14.61 1.38
N CYS A 60 -8.36 15.68 0.71
CA CYS A 60 -8.80 16.92 1.34
C CYS A 60 -10.25 16.92 1.82
N ALA A 61 -10.95 15.79 1.76
CA ALA A 61 -12.24 15.64 2.42
C ALA A 61 -12.14 15.86 3.95
N VAL A 62 -10.97 15.64 4.56
CA VAL A 62 -10.71 15.88 6.00
C VAL A 62 -10.34 17.33 6.33
N SER A 63 -10.36 18.26 5.36
CA SER A 63 -9.86 19.63 5.56
C SER A 63 -10.54 20.38 6.70
N ASP A 64 -11.84 20.14 6.90
CA ASP A 64 -12.63 20.80 7.94
C ASP A 64 -12.21 20.36 9.35
N LEU A 65 -11.88 19.08 9.53
CA LEU A 65 -11.31 18.54 10.79
C LEU A 65 -9.97 19.19 11.13
N CYS A 66 -9.24 19.63 10.11
CA CYS A 66 -7.97 20.34 10.23
C CYS A 66 -8.13 21.86 10.29
N THR A 67 -9.36 22.40 10.21
CA THR A 67 -9.63 23.84 10.14
C THR A 67 -8.91 24.54 8.97
N VAL A 68 -8.76 23.83 7.84
CA VAL A 68 -8.11 24.33 6.62
C VAL A 68 -9.14 24.54 5.53
N LYS A 69 -9.01 25.62 4.75
CA LYS A 69 -9.82 25.80 3.54
C LYS A 69 -9.54 24.66 2.55
N LYS A 70 -10.59 23.98 2.07
CA LYS A 70 -10.47 22.84 1.14
C LYS A 70 -9.58 23.15 -0.07
N ASP A 71 -9.71 24.32 -0.69
CA ASP A 71 -8.89 24.71 -1.86
C ASP A 71 -7.39 24.83 -1.55
N ALA A 72 -7.04 25.34 -0.37
CA ALA A 72 -5.65 25.42 0.07
C ALA A 72 -5.07 24.02 0.32
N CYS A 73 -5.88 23.12 0.90
CA CYS A 73 -5.53 21.71 1.03
C CYS A 73 -5.31 21.08 -0.35
N ILE A 74 -6.26 21.22 -1.28
CA ILE A 74 -6.19 20.62 -2.62
C ILE A 74 -4.93 21.07 -3.35
N THR A 75 -4.62 22.36 -3.31
CA THR A 75 -3.41 22.92 -3.93
C THR A 75 -2.16 22.22 -3.38
N LYS A 76 -2.01 22.19 -2.05
CA LYS A 76 -0.87 21.56 -1.37
C LYS A 76 -0.74 20.06 -1.68
N ARG A 77 -1.86 19.33 -1.68
CA ARG A 77 -1.88 17.88 -1.92
C ARG A 77 -1.65 17.53 -3.39
N LYS A 78 -2.14 18.37 -4.32
CA LYS A 78 -1.85 18.22 -5.76
C LYS A 78 -0.36 18.41 -6.04
N ASP A 79 0.27 19.44 -5.46
CA ASP A 79 1.71 19.67 -5.61
C ASP A 79 2.56 18.52 -5.03
N PHE A 80 2.16 18.02 -3.85
CA PHE A 80 2.80 16.84 -3.25
C PHE A 80 2.68 15.60 -4.16
N CYS A 81 1.51 15.38 -4.76
CA CYS A 81 1.30 14.27 -5.68
C CYS A 81 2.20 14.38 -6.92
N LYS A 82 2.28 15.56 -7.54
CA LYS A 82 3.15 15.81 -8.70
C LYS A 82 4.63 15.63 -8.38
N SER A 83 5.07 16.11 -7.22
CA SER A 83 6.45 15.88 -6.75
C SER A 83 6.75 14.37 -6.57
N SER A 84 5.78 13.62 -6.03
CA SER A 84 5.89 12.17 -5.88
C SER A 84 5.90 11.43 -7.22
N ALA A 85 5.11 11.90 -8.18
CA ALA A 85 5.05 11.37 -9.54
C ALA A 85 6.37 11.60 -10.28
N PHE A 86 6.92 12.82 -10.22
CA PHE A 86 8.25 13.15 -10.74
C PHE A 86 9.33 12.23 -10.16
N ALA A 87 9.32 12.05 -8.83
CA ALA A 87 10.29 11.19 -8.17
C ALA A 87 10.10 9.69 -8.53
N SER A 88 8.86 9.26 -8.83
CA SER A 88 8.57 7.92 -9.36
C SER A 88 9.14 7.74 -10.77
N SER A 89 8.97 8.75 -11.63
CA SER A 89 9.55 8.76 -12.98
C SER A 89 11.08 8.70 -12.97
N ALA A 90 11.73 9.36 -12.00
CA ALA A 90 13.17 9.26 -11.79
C ALA A 90 13.65 7.83 -11.43
N LEU A 91 12.76 6.98 -10.90
CA LEU A 91 13.00 5.56 -10.64
C LEU A 91 12.65 4.64 -11.83
N GLY A 92 12.29 5.22 -12.99
CA GLY A 92 11.89 4.50 -14.19
C GLY A 92 10.43 4.02 -14.18
N LEU A 93 9.60 4.53 -13.27
CA LEU A 93 8.18 4.19 -13.20
C LEU A 93 7.38 5.05 -14.18
N SER A 94 6.26 4.53 -14.70
CA SER A 94 5.35 5.27 -15.55
C SER A 94 3.97 5.36 -14.92
N TYR A 95 3.25 6.45 -15.18
CA TYR A 95 1.85 6.57 -14.82
C TYR A 95 1.04 5.43 -15.47
N ASN A 96 0.24 4.75 -14.65
CA ASN A 96 -0.64 3.67 -15.03
C ASN A 96 -2.10 4.04 -14.69
N PRO A 97 -2.91 4.40 -15.70
CA PRO A 97 -4.29 4.81 -15.48
C PRO A 97 -5.19 3.68 -14.93
N ASP A 98 -4.86 2.41 -15.18
CA ASP A 98 -5.65 1.27 -14.68
C ASP A 98 -5.55 1.12 -13.16
N GLY A 99 -4.41 1.54 -12.57
CA GLY A 99 -4.20 1.56 -11.12
C GLY A 99 -4.86 2.76 -10.43
N ALA A 100 -5.17 3.83 -11.16
CA ALA A 100 -5.63 5.10 -10.61
C ALA A 100 -7.00 4.99 -9.93
N ASP A 101 -7.97 4.33 -10.56
CA ASP A 101 -9.34 4.29 -10.03
C ASP A 101 -9.44 3.57 -8.69
N GLN A 102 -8.75 2.44 -8.54
CA GLN A 102 -8.70 1.71 -7.26
C GLN A 102 -7.99 2.50 -6.16
N CYS A 103 -6.91 3.22 -6.50
CA CYS A 103 -6.24 4.11 -5.55
C CYS A 103 -7.17 5.24 -5.08
N ILE A 104 -7.86 5.93 -6.00
CA ILE A 104 -8.81 6.99 -5.65
C ILE A 104 -9.96 6.45 -4.80
N LEU A 105 -10.51 5.28 -5.14
CA LEU A 105 -11.56 4.64 -4.34
C LEU A 105 -11.12 4.38 -2.89
N GLN A 106 -9.91 3.86 -2.70
CA GLN A 106 -9.36 3.63 -1.36
C GLN A 106 -9.09 4.95 -0.63
N LEU A 107 -8.60 5.98 -1.33
CA LEU A 107 -8.43 7.32 -0.76
C LEU A 107 -9.76 7.90 -0.27
N SER A 108 -10.81 7.90 -1.10
CA SER A 108 -12.12 8.41 -0.71
C SER A 108 -12.77 7.60 0.41
N THR A 109 -12.43 6.31 0.54
CA THR A 109 -12.89 5.47 1.64
C THR A 109 -12.15 5.78 2.95
N ALA A 110 -10.84 6.02 2.86
CA ALA A 110 -9.98 6.31 4.01
C ALA A 110 -10.19 7.74 4.52
N TYR A 111 -10.27 8.73 3.63
CA TYR A 111 -10.42 10.15 3.92
C TYR A 111 -11.88 10.58 3.80
N LYS A 112 -12.70 10.21 4.79
CA LYS A 112 -14.08 10.73 4.90
C LYS A 112 -14.09 11.98 5.76
N ALA A 113 -14.99 12.92 5.46
CA ALA A 113 -15.06 14.22 6.13
C ALA A 113 -15.31 14.12 7.64
N ASP A 114 -16.00 13.07 8.10
CA ASP A 114 -16.31 12.79 9.50
C ASP A 114 -15.31 11.84 10.17
N LYS A 115 -14.30 11.36 9.45
CA LYS A 115 -13.38 10.34 9.93
C LYS A 115 -12.10 10.95 10.49
N ALA A 116 -12.15 11.24 11.79
CA ALA A 116 -11.03 11.80 12.55
C ALA A 116 -9.83 10.85 12.73
N LEU A 117 -9.94 9.56 12.41
CA LEU A 117 -8.85 8.60 12.54
C LEU A 117 -8.79 7.65 11.34
N ILE A 118 -7.65 7.62 10.65
CA ILE A 118 -7.31 6.59 9.67
C ILE A 118 -6.31 5.64 10.33
N LYS A 119 -6.73 4.41 10.59
CA LYS A 119 -5.90 3.43 11.31
C LYS A 119 -4.70 3.00 10.46
N ALA A 120 -3.63 2.54 11.11
CA ALA A 120 -2.44 2.05 10.43
C ALA A 120 -2.74 0.93 9.42
N GLU A 121 -3.70 0.03 9.71
CA GLU A 121 -4.10 -1.02 8.78
C GLU A 121 -4.77 -0.47 7.53
N GLU A 122 -5.54 0.61 7.65
CA GLU A 122 -6.20 1.27 6.52
C GLU A 122 -5.18 2.01 5.64
N LEU A 123 -4.16 2.60 6.25
CA LEU A 123 -3.03 3.19 5.52
C LEU A 123 -2.26 2.14 4.71
N ALA A 124 -2.07 0.94 5.28
CA ALA A 124 -1.41 -0.16 4.56
C ALA A 124 -2.23 -0.63 3.34
N LEU A 125 -3.57 -0.70 3.47
CA LEU A 125 -4.46 -1.02 2.35
C LEU A 125 -4.42 0.07 1.27
N LEU A 126 -4.43 1.33 1.69
CA LEU A 126 -4.31 2.48 0.80
C LEU A 126 -2.99 2.47 0.03
N GLU A 127 -1.87 2.24 0.73
CA GLU A 127 -0.55 2.14 0.11
C GLU A 127 -0.54 1.01 -0.94
N ALA A 128 -1.01 -0.18 -0.58
CA ALA A 128 -1.08 -1.32 -1.51
C ALA A 128 -1.91 -1.03 -2.77
N ALA A 129 -3.01 -0.29 -2.65
CA ALA A 129 -3.82 0.11 -3.80
C ALA A 129 -3.10 1.16 -4.67
N CYS A 130 -2.47 2.15 -4.04
CA CYS A 130 -1.82 3.26 -4.74
C CYS A 130 -0.45 2.94 -5.33
N LEU A 131 0.22 1.87 -4.88
CA LEU A 131 1.46 1.39 -5.49
C LEU A 131 1.31 1.01 -6.97
N LYS A 132 0.09 0.74 -7.45
CA LYS A 132 -0.18 0.40 -8.85
C LYS A 132 -0.30 1.60 -9.79
N VAL A 133 -0.41 2.81 -9.26
CA VAL A 133 -0.60 4.04 -10.07
C VAL A 133 0.69 4.41 -10.80
N PHE A 134 1.84 4.14 -10.21
CA PHE A 134 3.13 4.29 -10.86
C PHE A 134 3.82 2.93 -10.87
N SER A 135 3.78 2.28 -12.03
CA SER A 135 4.35 0.96 -12.22
C SER A 135 5.44 1.02 -13.30
N GLY A 136 6.47 0.22 -13.12
CA GLY A 136 7.50 0.03 -14.12
C GLY A 136 7.10 -1.02 -15.15
N LYS A 137 8.02 -1.24 -16.08
CA LYS A 137 7.85 -2.13 -17.23
C LYS A 137 8.85 -3.29 -17.20
N VAL A 138 9.52 -3.52 -16.07
CA VAL A 138 10.55 -4.54 -15.94
C VAL A 138 9.88 -5.92 -15.93
N GLU A 139 10.16 -6.69 -16.97
CA GLU A 139 9.60 -8.02 -17.18
C GLU A 139 10.16 -9.05 -16.19
N LYS A 140 9.54 -10.22 -16.13
CA LYS A 140 9.99 -11.35 -15.32
C LYS A 140 11.44 -11.73 -15.65
N ASN A 141 12.21 -12.06 -14.62
CA ASN A 141 13.64 -12.39 -14.64
C ASN A 141 14.56 -11.25 -15.10
N LYS A 142 14.07 -10.01 -15.18
CA LYS A 142 14.92 -8.83 -15.45
C LYS A 142 15.29 -8.13 -14.14
N ALA A 143 16.41 -7.41 -14.17
CA ALA A 143 16.99 -6.76 -13.01
C ALA A 143 16.10 -5.61 -12.50
N CYS A 144 15.98 -5.49 -11.19
CA CYS A 144 15.21 -4.45 -10.52
C CYS A 144 15.86 -4.06 -9.18
N THR A 145 15.52 -2.88 -8.69
CA THR A 145 15.89 -2.39 -7.36
C THR A 145 14.69 -2.22 -6.44
N ALA A 146 13.48 -2.14 -7.00
CA ALA A 146 12.24 -2.01 -6.24
C ALA A 146 11.06 -2.73 -6.93
N THR A 147 10.13 -3.27 -6.15
CA THR A 147 8.94 -4.00 -6.66
C THR A 147 8.12 -3.17 -7.62
N ALA A 148 7.98 -1.87 -7.38
CA ALA A 148 7.23 -0.98 -8.25
C ALA A 148 7.77 -0.94 -9.69
N GLN A 149 9.04 -1.30 -9.93
CA GLN A 149 9.62 -1.34 -11.28
C GLN A 149 9.13 -2.52 -12.11
N CYS A 150 8.66 -3.58 -11.46
CA CYS A 150 8.23 -4.80 -12.12
C CYS A 150 6.84 -4.66 -12.73
N VAL A 151 6.61 -5.32 -13.87
CA VAL A 151 5.30 -5.29 -14.55
C VAL A 151 4.24 -6.08 -13.78
N GLY A 152 3.02 -5.56 -13.73
CA GLY A 152 1.85 -6.27 -13.21
C GLY A 152 1.96 -6.60 -11.72
N THR A 153 1.87 -7.90 -11.39
CA THR A 153 1.91 -8.41 -10.01
C THR A 153 3.28 -8.96 -9.60
N LEU A 154 4.30 -8.80 -10.44
CA LEU A 154 5.65 -9.24 -10.14
C LEU A 154 6.23 -8.45 -8.97
N ILE A 155 7.07 -9.11 -8.18
CA ILE A 155 7.82 -8.50 -7.09
C ILE A 155 9.31 -8.42 -7.43
N CYS A 156 9.98 -7.37 -6.94
CA CYS A 156 11.43 -7.29 -7.03
C CYS A 156 12.03 -8.00 -5.84
N ASP A 157 12.62 -9.17 -6.08
CA ASP A 157 13.24 -9.98 -5.05
C ASP A 157 14.61 -10.47 -5.53
N LYS A 158 15.60 -10.41 -4.62
CA LYS A 158 17.00 -10.78 -4.91
C LYS A 158 17.56 -10.09 -6.17
N GLY A 159 17.08 -8.89 -6.49
CA GLY A 159 17.50 -8.08 -7.63
C GLY A 159 16.79 -8.40 -8.95
N PHE A 160 15.77 -9.27 -8.96
CA PHE A 160 15.04 -9.65 -10.16
C PHE A 160 13.52 -9.59 -9.97
N CYS A 161 12.80 -9.23 -11.03
CA CYS A 161 11.34 -9.30 -11.05
C CYS A 161 10.88 -10.75 -11.16
N ALA A 162 10.03 -11.22 -10.25
CA ALA A 162 9.55 -12.59 -10.22
C ALA A 162 8.12 -12.70 -9.68
N ASP A 163 7.48 -13.84 -9.92
CA ASP A 163 6.19 -14.13 -9.32
C ASP A 163 6.36 -14.36 -7.82
N ALA A 164 5.48 -13.78 -7.01
CA ALA A 164 5.47 -14.05 -5.58
C ALA A 164 4.99 -15.49 -5.32
N VAL A 165 5.87 -16.33 -4.78
CA VAL A 165 5.58 -17.72 -4.44
C VAL A 165 5.84 -17.94 -2.95
N GLN A 166 4.88 -18.54 -2.24
CA GLN A 166 5.06 -18.95 -0.85
C GLN A 166 5.55 -20.39 -0.77
N LYS A 167 6.56 -20.60 0.08
CA LYS A 167 7.21 -21.89 0.32
C LYS A 167 6.87 -22.39 1.72
N ALA A 168 6.65 -23.70 1.81
CA ALA A 168 6.30 -24.38 3.05
C ALA A 168 7.50 -24.43 4.02
N PRO A 169 7.28 -24.71 5.32
CA PRO A 169 8.35 -24.96 6.30
C PRO A 169 9.38 -25.96 5.77
N ASP A 170 10.66 -25.72 6.09
CA ASP A 170 11.80 -26.59 5.76
C ASP A 170 12.03 -26.84 4.25
N THR A 171 11.35 -26.10 3.37
CA THR A 171 11.56 -26.19 1.91
C THR A 171 12.53 -25.13 1.39
N PRO A 172 13.25 -25.39 0.29
CA PRO A 172 14.14 -24.41 -0.33
C PRO A 172 13.39 -23.15 -0.82
N CYS A 173 13.97 -21.97 -0.60
CA CYS A 173 13.37 -20.65 -0.89
C CYS A 173 14.36 -19.66 -1.53
N GLY A 174 15.41 -20.18 -2.14
CA GLY A 174 16.53 -19.38 -2.65
C GLY A 174 16.23 -18.59 -3.93
N ASN A 175 15.19 -18.91 -4.69
CA ASN A 175 14.96 -18.30 -6.00
C ASN A 175 14.28 -16.92 -5.89
N PRO A 176 14.48 -16.02 -6.86
CA PRO A 176 13.73 -14.76 -6.92
C PRO A 176 12.22 -15.00 -6.85
N GLY A 177 11.53 -14.23 -6.00
CA GLY A 177 10.09 -14.29 -5.82
C GLY A 177 9.63 -15.32 -4.78
N GLU A 178 10.51 -16.22 -4.35
CA GLU A 178 10.22 -17.17 -3.27
C GLU A 178 10.32 -16.50 -1.90
N SER A 179 9.25 -16.63 -1.14
CA SER A 179 9.12 -16.22 0.26
C SER A 179 8.57 -17.39 1.08
N CYS A 180 8.81 -17.40 2.39
CA CYS A 180 8.26 -18.43 3.25
C CYS A 180 6.84 -18.06 3.71
N VAL A 181 6.04 -19.07 4.07
CA VAL A 181 4.74 -18.84 4.74
C VAL A 181 4.91 -18.01 6.02
N PRO A 182 3.86 -17.29 6.49
CA PRO A 182 3.94 -16.51 7.72
C PRO A 182 4.45 -17.34 8.91
N GLY A 183 5.36 -16.76 9.70
CA GLY A 183 6.02 -17.46 10.81
C GLY A 183 7.39 -18.06 10.45
N TYR A 184 7.82 -17.96 9.20
CA TYR A 184 9.08 -18.50 8.70
C TYR A 184 9.89 -17.46 7.92
N LEU A 185 11.22 -17.57 7.97
CA LEU A 185 12.18 -16.74 7.26
C LEU A 185 13.01 -17.62 6.31
N CYS A 186 13.27 -17.11 5.10
CA CYS A 186 14.17 -17.75 4.16
C CYS A 186 15.64 -17.47 4.51
N THR A 187 16.35 -18.43 5.10
CA THR A 187 17.73 -18.26 5.57
C THR A 187 18.56 -19.54 5.42
N GLY A 188 19.88 -19.43 5.62
CA GLY A 188 20.85 -20.54 5.50
C GLY A 188 22.10 -20.17 4.69
N GLU A 189 23.20 -20.87 4.95
CA GLU A 189 24.41 -20.82 4.14
C GLU A 189 24.30 -21.86 3.01
N GLY A 190 24.50 -21.42 1.76
CA GLY A 190 24.27 -22.26 0.58
C GLY A 190 22.78 -22.38 0.25
N VAL A 191 22.17 -23.54 0.49
CA VAL A 191 20.75 -23.78 0.21
C VAL A 191 19.90 -23.12 1.29
N LYS A 192 19.26 -22.01 0.94
CA LYS A 192 18.34 -21.32 1.84
C LYS A 192 17.03 -22.09 1.97
N THR A 193 16.57 -22.28 3.20
CA THR A 193 15.32 -22.96 3.53
C THR A 193 14.43 -22.08 4.42
N CYS A 194 13.14 -22.42 4.47
CA CYS A 194 12.18 -21.76 5.33
C CYS A 194 12.32 -22.23 6.78
N VAL A 195 13.02 -21.43 7.59
CA VAL A 195 13.25 -21.70 9.02
C VAL A 195 12.27 -20.89 9.86
N LYS A 196 11.78 -21.46 10.96
CA LYS A 196 10.86 -20.79 11.88
C LYS A 196 11.46 -19.49 12.43
N LEU A 197 10.64 -18.44 12.49
CA LEU A 197 11.00 -17.19 13.14
C LEU A 197 11.24 -17.40 14.65
N LYS A 198 12.09 -16.53 15.20
CA LYS A 198 12.49 -16.55 16.60
C LYS A 198 11.38 -16.00 17.50
N ALA A 199 11.08 -16.73 18.58
CA ALA A 199 10.09 -16.41 19.58
C ALA A 199 10.64 -15.39 20.60
N LEU A 200 9.77 -14.90 21.49
CA LEU A 200 10.12 -13.94 22.54
C LEU A 200 11.28 -14.44 23.40
N GLY A 201 12.30 -13.59 23.58
CA GLY A 201 13.49 -13.87 24.39
C GLY A 201 14.62 -14.57 23.65
N GLU A 202 14.40 -15.12 22.46
CA GLU A 202 15.46 -15.75 21.67
C GLU A 202 16.43 -14.72 21.08
N LEU A 203 17.69 -15.13 20.90
CA LEU A 203 18.71 -14.32 20.24
C LEU A 203 18.35 -14.10 18.77
N CYS A 204 18.57 -12.87 18.32
CA CYS A 204 18.20 -12.44 16.98
C CYS A 204 19.31 -11.59 16.37
N VAL A 205 19.48 -11.71 15.06
CA VAL A 205 20.45 -10.92 14.28
C VAL A 205 19.72 -10.32 13.09
N GLY A 206 19.41 -9.03 13.18
CA GLY A 206 18.64 -8.32 12.16
C GLY A 206 17.12 -8.41 12.35
N PHE A 207 16.44 -7.46 11.73
CA PHE A 207 15.04 -7.11 12.03
C PHE A 207 14.02 -8.20 11.68
N ASP A 208 14.32 -9.06 10.70
CA ASP A 208 13.34 -10.00 10.13
C ASP A 208 13.46 -11.41 10.72
N THR A 209 14.25 -11.59 11.77
CA THR A 209 14.50 -12.90 12.39
C THR A 209 13.50 -13.29 13.46
N CYS A 210 12.79 -12.33 14.05
CA CYS A 210 11.78 -12.55 15.08
C CYS A 210 10.38 -12.73 14.49
N GLU A 211 9.47 -13.34 15.25
CA GLU A 211 8.04 -13.40 14.91
C GLU A 211 7.49 -11.99 14.61
N THR A 212 6.49 -11.88 13.74
CA THR A 212 6.02 -10.60 13.17
C THR A 212 5.48 -9.58 14.21
N SER A 213 5.13 -10.05 15.40
CA SER A 213 4.70 -9.23 16.55
C SER A 213 5.86 -8.75 17.44
N LEU A 214 7.10 -9.13 17.12
CA LEU A 214 8.30 -8.87 17.88
C LEU A 214 9.27 -7.99 17.08
N LEU A 215 10.19 -7.33 17.78
CA LEU A 215 11.33 -6.60 17.22
C LEU A 215 12.63 -7.25 17.66
N CYS A 216 13.66 -7.19 16.81
CA CYS A 216 14.99 -7.66 17.17
C CYS A 216 15.85 -6.52 17.73
N ASN A 217 16.31 -6.66 18.98
CA ASN A 217 17.30 -5.78 19.60
C ASN A 217 18.26 -6.61 20.47
N GLY A 218 19.06 -7.45 19.79
CA GLY A 218 19.92 -8.49 20.38
C GLY A 218 19.15 -9.75 20.78
N THR A 219 17.92 -9.56 21.29
CA THR A 219 16.91 -10.61 21.47
C THR A 219 15.57 -10.15 20.91
N CYS A 220 14.70 -11.11 20.60
CA CYS A 220 13.33 -10.84 20.20
C CYS A 220 12.53 -10.30 21.39
N LYS A 221 12.02 -9.08 21.26
CA LYS A 221 11.25 -8.36 22.27
C LYS A 221 9.89 -7.96 21.69
N LYS A 222 8.93 -7.64 22.55
CA LYS A 222 7.66 -7.06 22.08
C LYS A 222 7.92 -5.77 21.30
N LYS A 223 7.09 -5.54 20.28
CA LYS A 223 7.02 -4.24 19.62
C LYS A 223 6.59 -3.15 20.60
N LEU A 224 6.97 -1.92 20.29
CA LEU A 224 6.66 -0.72 21.06
C LEU A 224 5.16 -0.41 21.03
N GLU A 225 4.64 0.04 22.16
CA GLU A 225 3.23 0.38 22.34
C GLU A 225 2.94 1.80 21.86
N ILE A 226 1.66 2.16 21.73
CA ILE A 226 1.25 3.52 21.35
C ILE A 226 1.82 4.55 22.35
N GLY A 227 2.48 5.60 21.84
CA GLY A 227 3.13 6.65 22.65
C GLY A 227 4.62 6.43 22.94
N ASP A 228 5.14 5.24 22.68
CA ASP A 228 6.58 4.94 22.81
C ASP A 228 7.39 5.61 21.70
N THR A 229 8.65 5.94 22.01
CA THR A 229 9.57 6.52 21.02
C THR A 229 10.07 5.45 20.05
N CYS A 230 9.87 5.69 18.77
CA CYS A 230 10.25 4.79 17.69
C CYS A 230 11.23 5.44 16.72
N VAL A 231 12.04 4.61 16.05
CA VAL A 231 12.93 5.08 14.97
C VAL A 231 12.26 4.82 13.62
N SER A 232 11.51 3.73 13.52
CA SER A 232 10.81 3.34 12.31
C SER A 232 9.48 2.65 12.61
N SER A 233 8.58 2.65 11.63
CA SER A 233 7.22 2.10 11.78
C SER A 233 7.19 0.64 12.22
N ARG A 234 8.19 -0.17 11.81
CA ARG A 234 8.31 -1.57 12.21
C ARG A 234 8.55 -1.78 13.71
N ASP A 235 9.03 -0.76 14.42
CA ASP A 235 9.28 -0.86 15.86
C ASP A 235 7.95 -0.90 16.63
N CYS A 236 6.90 -0.33 16.07
CA CYS A 236 5.58 -0.15 16.68
C CYS A 236 4.67 -1.36 16.46
N ALA A 237 3.88 -1.72 17.47
CA ALA A 237 2.87 -2.77 17.37
C ALA A 237 1.82 -2.44 16.28
N SER A 238 1.49 -1.16 16.11
CA SER A 238 0.62 -0.65 15.04
C SER A 238 1.26 -0.68 13.65
N ASN A 239 2.56 -0.94 13.54
CA ASN A 239 3.36 -0.76 12.33
C ASN A 239 3.32 0.69 11.81
N LEU A 240 3.20 1.68 12.71
CA LEU A 240 3.21 3.10 12.35
C LEU A 240 3.96 3.94 13.39
N CYS A 241 5.07 4.53 12.94
CA CYS A 241 5.85 5.51 13.66
C CYS A 241 5.62 6.89 13.02
N GLU A 242 5.14 7.86 13.80
CA GLU A 242 4.90 9.21 13.30
C GLU A 242 6.25 9.93 13.06
N ASP A 243 6.39 10.58 11.91
CA ASP A 243 7.67 11.10 11.44
C ASP A 243 8.19 12.30 12.25
N THR A 244 7.29 13.10 12.81
CA THR A 244 7.58 14.37 13.49
C THR A 244 7.92 14.16 14.96
N LEU A 245 7.05 13.48 15.69
CA LEU A 245 7.17 13.19 17.12
C LEU A 245 8.04 11.96 17.40
N LYS A 246 8.29 11.12 16.38
CA LYS A 246 8.98 9.83 16.53
C LYS A 246 8.29 8.95 17.56
N LYS A 247 6.95 8.91 17.51
CA LYS A 247 6.11 8.14 18.42
C LYS A 247 5.29 7.08 17.70
N CYS A 248 5.10 5.93 18.33
CA CYS A 248 4.17 4.92 17.84
C CYS A 248 2.74 5.43 17.96
N VAL A 249 1.99 5.37 16.86
CA VAL A 249 0.62 5.88 16.79
C VAL A 249 -0.32 4.84 16.20
N VAL A 250 -1.60 4.91 16.58
CA VAL A 250 -2.65 4.00 16.09
C VAL A 250 -3.03 4.29 14.63
N GLY A 251 -2.70 5.49 14.14
CA GLY A 251 -3.10 5.96 12.82
C GLY A 251 -2.79 7.44 12.58
N LEU A 252 -3.34 8.01 11.51
CA LEU A 252 -3.39 9.45 11.28
C LEU A 252 -4.65 10.02 11.95
N THR A 253 -4.46 10.92 12.91
CA THR A 253 -5.57 11.59 13.60
C THR A 253 -5.79 12.99 13.05
N PHE A 254 -6.99 13.30 12.56
CA PHE A 254 -7.39 14.59 12.03
C PHE A 254 -8.23 15.34 13.06
N ALA A 255 -7.62 16.37 13.65
CA ALA A 255 -8.26 17.33 14.54
C ALA A 255 -7.44 18.62 14.51
N THR A 256 -8.02 19.74 14.94
CA THR A 256 -7.31 21.01 15.08
C THR A 256 -6.04 20.81 15.92
N GLY A 257 -4.88 21.23 15.39
CA GLY A 257 -3.58 21.09 16.06
C GLY A 257 -2.92 19.71 15.94
N ALA A 258 -3.56 18.72 15.32
CA ALA A 258 -2.95 17.41 15.13
C ALA A 258 -1.83 17.46 14.08
N ASP A 259 -0.72 16.75 14.32
CA ASP A 259 0.43 16.74 13.39
C ASP A 259 0.07 16.24 11.99
N SER A 260 -0.92 15.36 11.88
CA SER A 260 -1.38 14.87 10.57
C SER A 260 -1.88 16.04 9.68
N CYS A 261 -2.52 17.04 10.29
CA CYS A 261 -3.10 18.20 9.59
C CYS A 261 -2.05 19.12 8.97
N LYS A 262 -0.81 19.12 9.48
CA LYS A 262 0.30 19.90 8.89
C LYS A 262 0.56 19.52 7.43
N LYS A 263 0.40 18.24 7.09
CA LYS A 263 0.54 17.73 5.71
C LYS A 263 -0.58 18.19 4.77
N TYR A 264 -1.68 18.71 5.33
CA TYR A 264 -2.87 19.20 4.62
C TYR A 264 -3.04 20.73 4.68
N GLY A 265 -2.11 21.44 5.32
CA GLY A 265 -2.13 22.90 5.43
C GLY A 265 -2.65 23.42 6.77
N GLY A 266 -2.93 22.52 7.72
CA GLY A 266 -3.29 22.88 9.08
C GLY A 266 -2.06 23.30 9.89
N THR A 267 -2.31 24.00 10.99
CA THR A 267 -1.32 24.36 12.01
C THR A 267 -1.36 23.39 13.16
#